data_AF-A0A1X1Q3D5-F1
#
_entry.id   AF-A0A1X1Q3D5-F1
#
_cell.length_a   1.000
_cell.length_b   1.000
_cell.length_c   1.000
_cell.angle_alpha   90.00
_cell.angle_beta   90.00
_cell.angle_gamma   90.00
#
_symmetry.space_group_name_H-M   'P 1'
#
loop_
_entity.id
_entity.type
_entity.pdbx_description
1 polymer ?
#
loop_
_entity_poly.entity_id
_entity_poly.type
_entity_poly.pdbx_seq_one_letter_code
_entity_poly.pdbx_strand_id
1 'polypeptide(L)'
;MAIDNEAQSTLIKDIASYADAAFDETTSLGKSAAKFNDVGQESVQQAKLLAEKNAETIKALGIIAEIAEETNLLSLNASIEAARAGEQGRGFAVVAEEVRKLAEQSRNATESIKKTLNEMNKAVTDITASINAIEAMGREQAGAAERINASLNKVVEASKELKAALD
;
A
#
# COMPACT_ATOMS: atom_id res chain seq x y z
N MET A 1 9.36 19.81 -60.35
CA MET A 1 10.03 20.50 -59.23
C MET A 1 9.02 21.19 -58.31
N ALA A 2 8.18 22.13 -58.77
CA ALA A 2 7.23 22.83 -57.86
C ALA A 2 6.23 21.93 -57.11
N ILE A 3 5.66 20.92 -57.78
CA ILE A 3 4.69 19.97 -57.17
C ILE A 3 5.35 19.07 -56.09
N ASP A 4 6.66 18.82 -56.22
CA ASP A 4 7.43 18.00 -55.27
C ASP A 4 7.74 18.79 -53.97
N ASN A 5 8.04 20.09 -54.10
CA ASN A 5 8.27 20.96 -52.93
C ASN A 5 7.00 21.20 -52.10
N GLU A 6 5.81 21.28 -52.71
CA GLU A 6 4.54 21.47 -51.98
C GLU A 6 4.17 20.22 -51.15
N ALA A 7 4.38 19.03 -51.72
CA ALA A 7 4.22 17.77 -51.00
C ALA A 7 5.23 17.63 -49.84
N GLN A 8 6.49 18.00 -50.06
CA GLN A 8 7.53 18.00 -49.02
C GLN A 8 7.24 19.01 -47.90
N SER A 9 6.74 20.21 -48.22
CA SER A 9 6.34 21.21 -47.23
C SER A 9 5.18 20.74 -46.36
N THR A 10 4.22 20.00 -46.94
CA THR A 10 3.11 19.38 -46.19
C THR A 10 3.62 18.32 -45.22
N LEU A 11 4.51 17.42 -45.68
CA LEU A 11 5.11 16.38 -44.83
C LEU A 11 5.88 16.97 -43.63
N ILE A 12 6.62 18.07 -43.85
CA ILE A 12 7.36 18.74 -42.77
C ILE A 12 6.41 19.33 -41.73
N LYS A 13 5.29 19.91 -42.16
CA LYS A 13 4.26 20.42 -41.26
C LYS A 13 3.64 19.30 -40.43
N ASP A 14 3.39 18.14 -41.04
CA ASP A 14 2.86 16.97 -40.32
C ASP A 14 3.86 16.44 -39.29
N ILE A 15 5.16 16.37 -39.63
CA ILE A 15 6.22 15.98 -38.69
C ILE A 15 6.28 16.92 -37.48
N ALA A 16 6.23 18.24 -37.71
CA ALA A 16 6.21 19.22 -36.63
C ALA A 16 4.97 19.06 -35.75
N SER A 17 3.80 18.86 -36.36
CA SER A 17 2.54 18.61 -35.65
C SER A 17 2.59 17.33 -34.79
N TYR A 18 3.14 16.24 -35.33
CA TYR A 18 3.31 14.99 -34.57
C TYR A 18 4.34 15.14 -33.43
N ALA A 19 5.40 15.91 -33.64
CA ALA A 19 6.40 16.17 -32.62
C ALA A 19 5.84 17.01 -31.46
N ASP A 20 5.02 18.03 -31.76
CA ASP A 20 4.32 18.82 -30.75
C ASP A 20 3.32 17.96 -29.95
N ALA A 21 2.52 17.13 -30.64
CA ALA A 21 1.60 16.20 -29.96
C ALA A 21 2.35 15.22 -29.05
N ALA A 22 3.48 14.67 -29.52
CA ALA A 22 4.32 13.80 -28.71
C ALA A 22 4.94 14.54 -27.51
N PHE A 23 5.26 15.83 -27.64
CA PHE A 23 5.79 16.67 -26.56
C PHE A 23 4.76 16.90 -25.44
N ASP A 24 3.50 17.08 -25.81
CA ASP A 24 2.40 17.19 -24.85
C ASP A 24 2.19 15.86 -24.11
N GLU A 25 2.23 14.74 -24.83
CA GLU A 25 2.11 13.39 -24.23
C GLU A 25 3.24 13.09 -23.25
N THR A 26 4.50 13.36 -23.61
CA THR A 26 5.67 13.15 -22.75
C THR A 26 5.71 14.11 -21.56
N THR A 27 5.22 15.34 -21.73
CA THR A 27 5.04 16.29 -20.61
C THR A 27 3.99 15.77 -19.63
N SER A 28 2.87 15.24 -20.12
CA SER A 28 1.87 14.57 -19.29
C SER A 28 2.46 13.36 -18.57
N LEU A 29 3.27 12.56 -19.27
CA LEU A 29 3.99 11.41 -18.72
C LEU A 29 4.90 11.79 -17.54
N GLY A 30 5.65 12.89 -17.67
CA GLY A 30 6.48 13.43 -16.59
C GLY A 30 5.67 13.89 -15.37
N LYS A 31 4.50 14.51 -15.58
CA LYS A 31 3.58 14.87 -14.50
C LYS A 31 3.00 13.64 -13.79
N SER A 32 2.61 12.60 -14.54
CA SER A 32 2.14 11.34 -13.97
C SER A 32 3.22 10.65 -13.14
N ALA A 33 4.47 10.65 -13.61
CA ALA A 33 5.61 10.14 -12.87
C ALA A 33 5.82 10.86 -11.53
N ALA A 34 5.73 12.19 -11.51
CA ALA A 34 5.78 12.97 -10.26
C ALA A 34 4.61 12.60 -9.33
N LYS A 35 3.40 12.46 -9.88
CA LYS A 35 2.23 12.08 -9.09
C LYS A 35 2.35 10.70 -8.47
N PHE A 36 2.98 9.73 -9.14
CA PHE A 36 3.26 8.42 -8.55
C PHE A 36 4.17 8.50 -7.33
N ASN A 37 5.16 9.40 -7.33
CA ASN A 37 6.02 9.61 -6.18
C ASN A 37 5.21 10.18 -5.00
N ASP A 38 4.41 11.23 -5.22
CA ASP A 38 3.57 11.82 -4.17
C ASP A 38 2.60 10.79 -3.56
N VAL A 39 1.91 10.03 -4.41
CA VAL A 39 0.97 8.97 -3.98
C VAL A 39 1.72 7.83 -3.29
N GLY A 40 2.92 7.48 -3.76
CA GLY A 40 3.79 6.51 -3.12
C GLY A 40 4.14 6.92 -1.69
N GLN A 41 4.63 8.15 -1.50
CA GLN A 41 4.97 8.67 -0.18
C GLN A 41 3.77 8.70 0.77
N GLU A 42 2.60 9.14 0.30
CA GLU A 42 1.37 9.11 1.09
C GLU A 42 1.00 7.68 1.50
N SER A 43 1.12 6.73 0.57
CA SER A 43 0.83 5.31 0.83
C SER A 43 1.81 4.70 1.84
N VAL A 44 3.09 5.06 1.82
CA VAL A 44 4.08 4.64 2.84
C VAL A 44 3.71 5.18 4.21
N GLN A 45 3.27 6.45 4.30
CA GLN A 45 2.82 7.03 5.58
C GLN A 45 1.60 6.31 6.13
N GLN A 46 0.61 5.99 5.28
CA GLN A 46 -0.57 5.23 5.69
C GLN A 46 -0.22 3.80 6.12
N ALA A 47 0.66 3.12 5.39
CA ALA A 47 1.17 1.80 5.73
C ALA A 47 1.87 1.80 7.10
N LYS A 48 2.67 2.82 7.39
CA LYS A 48 3.33 3.01 8.69
C LYS A 48 2.32 3.22 9.81
N LEU A 49 1.34 4.10 9.62
CA LEU A 49 0.29 4.35 10.60
C LEU A 49 -0.49 3.06 10.91
N LEU A 50 -0.80 2.27 9.90
CA LEU A 50 -1.48 0.99 10.07
C LEU A 50 -0.63 0.00 10.87
N ALA A 51 0.68 -0.09 10.61
CA ALA A 51 1.59 -0.91 11.40
C ALA A 51 1.62 -0.49 12.88
N GLU A 52 1.65 0.83 13.16
CA GLU A 52 1.60 1.36 14.52
C GLU A 52 0.29 0.98 15.22
N LYS A 53 -0.85 1.13 14.54
CA LYS A 53 -2.17 0.74 15.09
C LYS A 53 -2.30 -0.76 15.32
N ASN A 54 -1.73 -1.59 14.44
CA ASN A 54 -1.67 -3.03 14.65
C ASN A 54 -0.82 -3.37 15.88
N ALA A 55 0.32 -2.71 16.08
CA ALA A 55 1.17 -2.92 17.26
C ALA A 55 0.46 -2.53 18.57
N GLU A 56 -0.24 -1.39 18.60
CA GLU A 56 -1.09 -1.00 19.72
C GLU A 56 -2.19 -2.05 20.01
N THR A 57 -2.83 -2.57 18.96
CA THR A 57 -3.87 -3.60 19.10
C THR A 57 -3.30 -4.91 19.65
N ILE A 58 -2.13 -5.35 19.17
CA ILE A 58 -1.45 -6.54 19.70
C ILE A 58 -1.13 -6.39 21.18
N LYS A 59 -0.71 -5.19 21.62
CA LYS A 59 -0.47 -4.91 23.04
C LYS A 59 -1.74 -5.03 23.87
N ALA A 60 -2.86 -4.49 23.40
CA ALA A 60 -4.15 -4.61 24.07
C ALA A 60 -4.62 -6.07 24.17
N LEU A 61 -4.43 -6.87 23.11
CA LEU A 61 -4.72 -8.30 23.14
C LEU A 61 -3.86 -9.06 24.15
N GLY A 62 -2.60 -8.64 24.35
CA GLY A 62 -1.73 -9.19 25.40
C GLY A 62 -2.34 -9.03 26.80
N ILE A 63 -2.84 -7.84 27.11
CA ILE A 63 -3.53 -7.56 28.38
C ILE A 63 -4.79 -8.42 28.53
N ILE A 64 -5.58 -8.57 27.46
CA ILE A 64 -6.79 -9.41 27.48
C ILE A 64 -6.43 -10.89 27.70
N ALA A 65 -5.34 -11.36 27.09
CA ALA A 65 -4.85 -12.72 27.29
C ALA A 65 -4.37 -12.95 28.74
N GLU A 66 -3.68 -11.98 29.35
CA GLU A 66 -3.30 -12.01 30.76
C GLU A 66 -4.53 -12.06 31.68
N ILE A 67 -5.54 -11.21 31.44
CA ILE A 67 -6.81 -11.23 32.18
C ILE A 67 -7.52 -12.58 32.03
N ALA A 68 -7.53 -13.15 30.83
CA ALA A 68 -8.12 -14.47 30.58
C ALA A 68 -7.39 -15.56 31.38
N GLU A 69 -6.06 -15.52 31.44
CA GLU A 69 -5.27 -16.48 32.22
C GLU A 69 -5.52 -16.33 33.73
N GLU A 70 -5.55 -15.10 34.26
CA GLU A 70 -5.89 -14.85 35.67
C GLU A 70 -7.31 -15.30 36.00
N THR A 71 -8.27 -15.04 35.12
CA THR A 71 -9.67 -15.47 35.27
C THR A 71 -9.77 -16.99 35.27
N ASN A 72 -9.00 -17.65 34.40
CA ASN A 72 -8.93 -19.11 34.36
C ASN A 72 -8.40 -19.67 35.69
N LEU A 73 -7.32 -19.11 36.24
CA LEU A 73 -6.77 -19.50 37.54
C LEU A 73 -7.75 -19.25 38.71
N LEU A 74 -8.43 -18.09 38.70
CA LEU A 74 -9.47 -17.77 39.68
C LEU A 74 -10.63 -18.77 39.64
N SER A 75 -11.09 -19.13 38.44
CA SER A 75 -12.16 -20.09 38.23
C SER A 75 -11.78 -21.51 38.69
N LEU A 76 -10.51 -21.88 38.50
CA LEU A 76 -9.98 -23.16 38.98
C LEU A 76 -9.97 -23.20 40.52
N ASN A 77 -9.49 -22.14 41.16
CA ASN A 77 -9.50 -22.03 42.62
C ASN A 77 -10.93 -22.07 43.17
N ALA A 78 -11.88 -21.38 42.53
CA ALA A 78 -13.29 -21.42 42.89
C ALA A 78 -13.90 -22.82 42.72
N SER A 79 -13.53 -23.54 41.67
CA SER A 79 -13.97 -24.93 41.44
C SER A 79 -13.46 -25.88 42.54
N ILE A 80 -12.21 -25.70 42.98
CA ILE A 80 -11.60 -26.48 44.08
C ILE A 80 -12.33 -26.20 45.40
N GLU A 81 -12.58 -24.94 45.72
CA GLU A 81 -13.25 -24.58 46.98
C GLU A 81 -14.73 -25.01 46.99
N ALA A 82 -15.39 -24.94 45.83
CA ALA A 82 -16.75 -25.47 45.65
C ALA A 82 -16.80 -26.99 45.87
N ALA A 83 -15.82 -27.74 45.37
CA ALA A 83 -15.71 -29.18 45.63
C ALA A 83 -15.47 -29.47 47.12
N ARG A 84 -14.67 -28.62 47.80
CA ARG A 84 -14.39 -28.73 49.24
C ARG A 84 -15.61 -28.49 50.11
N ALA A 85 -16.50 -27.58 49.70
CA ALA A 85 -17.78 -27.31 50.37
C ALA A 85 -18.83 -28.43 50.18
N GLY A 86 -18.54 -29.45 49.37
CA GLY A 86 -19.43 -30.60 49.14
C GLY A 86 -20.76 -30.19 48.51
N GLU A 87 -21.87 -30.68 49.07
CA GLU A 87 -23.22 -30.41 48.54
C GLU A 87 -23.57 -28.90 48.55
N GLN A 88 -23.06 -28.12 49.51
CA GLN A 88 -23.31 -26.68 49.59
C GLN A 88 -22.60 -25.89 48.48
N GLY A 89 -21.54 -26.47 47.88
CA GLY A 89 -20.76 -25.85 46.82
C GLY A 89 -21.24 -26.16 45.40
N ARG A 90 -22.23 -27.05 45.22
CA ARG A 90 -22.65 -27.51 43.88
C ARG A 90 -23.01 -26.39 42.92
N GLY A 91 -23.75 -25.38 43.37
CA GLY A 91 -24.11 -24.22 42.53
C GLY A 91 -22.88 -23.40 42.13
N PHE A 92 -21.94 -23.18 43.06
CA PHE A 92 -20.69 -22.48 42.79
C PHE A 92 -19.77 -23.24 41.83
N ALA A 93 -19.75 -24.57 41.90
CA ALA A 93 -18.97 -25.41 40.98
C ALA A 93 -19.41 -25.23 39.51
N VAL A 94 -20.73 -25.13 39.27
CA VAL A 94 -21.27 -24.90 37.91
C VAL A 94 -20.85 -23.53 37.38
N VAL A 95 -20.95 -22.49 38.22
CA VAL A 95 -20.54 -21.13 37.83
C VAL A 95 -19.04 -21.08 37.56
N ALA A 96 -18.22 -21.70 38.42
CA ALA A 96 -16.78 -21.71 38.26
C ALA A 96 -16.34 -22.40 36.95
N GLU A 97 -16.97 -23.52 36.59
CA GLU A 97 -16.70 -24.19 35.31
C GLU A 97 -17.10 -23.33 34.09
N GLU A 98 -18.20 -22.58 34.18
CA GLU A 98 -18.62 -21.70 33.09
C GLU A 98 -17.66 -20.51 32.93
N VAL A 99 -17.20 -19.92 34.03
CA VAL A 99 -16.17 -18.87 34.01
C VAL A 99 -14.86 -19.41 33.41
N ARG A 100 -14.47 -20.64 33.74
CA ARG A 100 -13.29 -21.32 33.16
C ARG A 100 -13.39 -21.42 31.64
N LYS A 101 -14.53 -21.88 31.13
CA LYS A 101 -14.79 -21.97 29.69
C LYS A 101 -14.74 -20.61 29.00
N LEU A 102 -15.34 -19.57 29.60
CA LEU A 102 -15.29 -18.22 29.05
C LEU A 102 -13.86 -17.66 28.99
N ALA A 103 -13.05 -17.94 30.02
CA ALA A 103 -11.64 -17.57 30.04
C ALA A 103 -10.84 -18.26 28.92
N GLU A 104 -11.02 -19.58 28.74
CA GLU A 104 -10.39 -20.33 27.63
C GLU A 104 -10.84 -19.81 26.26
N GLN A 105 -12.14 -19.53 26.09
CA GLN A 105 -12.67 -18.96 24.85
C GLN A 105 -12.10 -17.57 24.56
N SER A 106 -11.97 -16.71 25.58
CA SER A 106 -11.34 -15.40 25.47
C SER A 106 -9.90 -15.52 24.99
N ARG A 107 -9.11 -16.44 25.57
CA ARG A 107 -7.73 -16.71 25.16
C ARG A 107 -7.63 -17.17 23.71
N ASN A 108 -8.49 -18.12 23.30
CA ASN A 108 -8.48 -18.60 21.93
C ASN A 108 -8.89 -17.50 20.92
N ALA A 109 -9.82 -16.62 21.31
CA ALA A 109 -10.21 -15.48 20.50
C ALA A 109 -9.06 -14.47 20.33
N THR A 110 -8.34 -14.14 21.42
CA THR A 110 -7.19 -13.22 21.34
C THR A 110 -6.06 -13.79 20.48
N GLU A 111 -5.78 -15.09 20.56
CA GLU A 111 -4.82 -15.77 19.69
C GLU A 111 -5.21 -15.70 18.21
N SER A 112 -6.47 -15.94 17.90
CA SER A 112 -7.00 -15.85 16.53
C SER A 112 -6.87 -14.43 15.96
N ILE A 113 -7.25 -13.41 16.75
CA ILE A 113 -7.11 -12.01 16.34
C ILE A 113 -5.62 -11.65 16.14
N LYS A 114 -4.73 -12.11 17.02
CA LYS A 114 -3.29 -11.89 16.90
C LYS A 114 -2.73 -12.49 15.61
N LYS A 115 -3.20 -13.66 15.20
CA LYS A 115 -2.82 -14.27 13.91
C LYS A 115 -3.23 -13.37 12.74
N THR A 116 -4.48 -12.89 12.72
CA THR A 116 -4.98 -11.97 11.68
C THR A 116 -4.15 -10.68 11.63
N LEU A 117 -3.80 -10.10 12.78
CA LEU A 117 -2.97 -8.89 12.83
C LEU A 117 -1.54 -9.12 12.30
N ASN A 118 -0.97 -10.31 12.52
CA ASN A 118 0.32 -10.67 11.94
C ASN A 118 0.25 -10.79 10.40
N GLU A 119 -0.84 -11.36 9.88
CA GLU A 119 -1.10 -11.41 8.43
C GLU A 119 -1.27 -10.00 7.86
N MET A 120 -1.94 -9.10 8.57
CA MET A 120 -2.04 -7.68 8.20
C MET A 120 -0.67 -6.98 8.18
N ASN A 121 0.20 -7.23 9.16
CA ASN A 121 1.56 -6.67 9.17
C ASN A 121 2.40 -7.17 7.98
N LYS A 122 2.22 -8.43 7.57
CA LYS A 122 2.83 -8.94 6.35
C LYS A 122 2.31 -8.21 5.11
N ALA A 123 0.99 -8.04 4.98
CA ALA A 123 0.40 -7.30 3.87
C ALA A 123 0.90 -5.85 3.80
N VAL A 124 1.06 -5.17 4.95
CA VAL A 124 1.65 -3.84 5.04
C VAL A 124 3.10 -3.81 4.51
N THR A 125 3.89 -4.84 4.83
CA THR A 125 5.27 -4.97 4.33
C THR A 125 5.29 -5.15 2.80
N ASP A 126 4.42 -6.01 2.28
CA ASP A 126 4.32 -6.30 0.84
C ASP A 126 3.84 -5.05 0.06
N ILE A 127 2.90 -4.29 0.62
CA ILE A 127 2.44 -3.00 0.08
C ILE A 127 3.60 -2.00 0.03
N THR A 128 4.37 -1.88 1.12
CA THR A 128 5.53 -0.96 1.18
C THR A 128 6.57 -1.31 0.11
N ALA A 129 6.85 -2.60 -0.10
CA ALA A 129 7.75 -3.05 -1.15
C ALA A 129 7.23 -2.70 -2.56
N SER A 130 5.91 -2.88 -2.78
CA SER A 130 5.26 -2.54 -4.05
C SER A 130 5.32 -1.03 -4.33
N ILE A 131 5.14 -0.20 -3.32
CA ILE A 131 5.25 1.26 -3.43
C ILE A 131 6.67 1.66 -3.82
N ASN A 132 7.69 1.10 -3.17
CA ASN A 132 9.09 1.37 -3.52
C ASN A 132 9.40 1.01 -4.98
N ALA A 133 8.81 -0.07 -5.51
CA ALA A 133 8.94 -0.44 -6.91
C ALA A 133 8.25 0.59 -7.84
N ILE A 134 7.05 1.06 -7.48
CA ILE A 134 6.33 2.10 -8.23
C ILE A 134 7.15 3.40 -8.24
N GLU A 135 7.76 3.80 -7.13
CA GLU A 135 8.62 4.99 -7.08
C GLU A 135 9.87 4.87 -7.96
N ALA A 136 10.45 3.68 -8.06
CA ALA A 136 11.57 3.41 -8.97
C ALA A 136 11.13 3.52 -10.44
N MET A 137 9.99 2.91 -10.79
CA MET A 137 9.41 3.00 -12.13
C MET A 137 9.03 4.44 -12.50
N GLY A 138 8.45 5.20 -11.57
CA GLY A 138 8.13 6.61 -11.78
C GLY A 138 9.38 7.44 -12.08
N ARG A 139 10.48 7.22 -11.36
CA ARG A 139 11.76 7.89 -11.65
C ARG A 139 12.33 7.55 -13.03
N GLU A 140 12.26 6.28 -13.42
CA GLU A 140 12.68 5.85 -14.76
C GLU A 140 11.84 6.50 -15.85
N GLN A 141 10.51 6.53 -15.66
CA GLN A 141 9.56 7.13 -16.58
C GLN A 141 9.76 8.64 -16.74
N ALA A 142 10.06 9.36 -15.65
CA ALA A 142 10.41 10.78 -15.69
C ALA A 142 11.68 11.02 -16.53
N GLY A 143 12.73 10.23 -16.28
CA GLY A 143 13.97 10.33 -17.05
C GLY A 143 13.79 9.96 -18.53
N ALA A 144 12.91 9.00 -18.84
CA ALA A 144 12.56 8.67 -20.22
C ALA A 144 11.82 9.82 -20.92
N ALA A 145 10.84 10.44 -20.24
CA ALA A 145 10.11 11.60 -20.75
C ALA A 145 11.05 12.76 -21.09
N GLU A 146 12.03 13.07 -20.23
CA GLU A 146 13.04 14.11 -20.47
C GLU A 146 13.89 13.82 -21.73
N ARG A 147 14.34 12.56 -21.91
CA ARG A 147 15.11 12.16 -23.10
C ARG A 147 14.30 12.24 -24.38
N ILE A 148 13.01 11.86 -24.33
CA ILE A 148 12.11 11.97 -25.48
C ILE A 148 11.88 13.45 -25.81
N ASN A 149 11.59 14.29 -24.82
CA ASN A 149 11.44 15.75 -25.00
C ASN A 149 12.68 16.38 -25.66
N ALA A 150 13.88 16.02 -25.21
CA ALA A 150 15.12 16.50 -25.81
C ALA A 150 15.27 16.05 -27.27
N SER A 151 14.79 14.86 -27.61
CA SER A 151 14.84 14.32 -28.99
C SER A 151 13.79 14.97 -29.89
N LEU A 152 12.57 15.20 -29.38
CA LEU A 152 11.49 15.89 -30.09
C LEU A 152 11.88 17.34 -30.43
N ASN A 153 12.52 18.04 -29.50
CA ASN A 153 13.08 19.37 -29.79
C ASN A 153 14.04 19.36 -30.98
N LYS A 154 14.90 18.35 -31.09
CA LYS A 154 15.79 18.21 -32.26
C LYS A 154 15.03 17.91 -33.55
N VAL A 155 13.95 17.11 -33.48
CA VAL A 155 13.09 16.81 -34.65
C VAL A 155 12.38 18.08 -35.13
N VAL A 156 11.86 18.89 -34.21
CA VAL A 156 11.20 20.17 -34.54
C VAL A 156 12.20 21.14 -35.18
N GLU A 157 13.41 21.28 -34.61
CA GLU A 157 14.44 22.14 -35.21
C GLU A 157 14.88 21.66 -36.59
N ALA A 158 15.15 20.36 -36.76
CA ALA A 158 15.51 19.79 -38.07
C ALA A 158 14.39 19.97 -39.11
N SER A 159 13.13 19.90 -38.68
CA SER A 159 11.97 20.14 -39.55
C SER A 159 11.90 21.61 -40.00
N LYS A 160 12.20 22.57 -39.12
CA LYS A 160 12.28 23.99 -39.46
C LYS A 160 13.41 24.28 -40.44
N GLU A 161 14.59 23.71 -40.21
CA GLU A 161 15.75 23.85 -41.10
C GLU A 161 15.45 23.28 -42.50
N LEU A 162 14.82 22.10 -42.56
CA LEU A 162 14.44 21.49 -43.84
C LEU A 162 13.41 22.34 -44.59
N LYS A 163 12.43 22.92 -43.88
CA LYS A 163 11.46 23.85 -44.49
C LYS A 163 12.16 25.05 -45.12
N ALA A 164 13.10 25.68 -44.38
CA ALA A 164 13.84 26.83 -44.85
C ALA A 164 14.74 26.54 -46.05
N ALA A 165 15.12 25.27 -46.28
CA ALA A 165 15.89 24.86 -47.45
C ALA A 165 15.03 24.58 -48.70
N LEU A 166 13.71 24.43 -48.54
CA LEU A 166 12.75 24.21 -49.63
C LEU A 166 12.11 25.50 -50.17
N ASP A 167 12.09 26.55 -49.35
CA ASP A 167 11.68 27.92 -49.67
C ASP A 167 12.77 28.67 -50.45
#